data_AF-A0A7Y9S5S1-F1
#
_entry.id   AF-A0A7Y9S5S1-F1
#
_cell.length_a   1.000
_cell.length_b   1.000
_cell.length_c   1.000
_cell.angle_alpha   90.00
_cell.angle_beta   90.00
_cell.angle_gamma   90.00
#
_symmetry.space_group_name_H-M   'P 1'
#
loop_
_entity.id
_entity.type
_entity.pdbx_description
1 polymer ?
#
loop_
_entity_poly.entity_id
_entity_poly.type
_entity_poly.pdbx_seq_one_letter_code
_entity_poly.pdbx_strand_id
1 'polypeptide(L)'
;MSEHVEVRRTGGFIGRPVTRQVSLDPSAAYDDDVVAEVQSLVERLSFDPIPPGRRHPDMFTYAFSVGEHTMVCAEHQLTSDLQRLATLVLEHGVEA
;
A
#
# COMPACT_ATOMS: atom_id res chain seq x y z
N MET A 1 -11.98 8.92 -8.99
CA MET A 1 -11.41 8.33 -7.76
C MET A 1 -11.03 6.91 -8.09
N SER A 2 -9.87 6.46 -7.66
CA SER A 2 -9.39 5.11 -7.96
C SER A 2 -10.28 4.08 -7.25
N GLU A 3 -10.73 3.07 -7.97
CA GLU A 3 -11.67 2.06 -7.45
C GLU A 3 -10.99 1.02 -6.54
N HIS A 4 -9.65 1.02 -6.49
CA HIS A 4 -8.87 0.10 -5.67
C HIS A 4 -7.52 0.72 -5.25
N VAL A 5 -6.97 0.16 -4.18
CA VAL A 5 -5.64 0.43 -3.66
C VAL A 5 -4.88 -0.89 -3.60
N GLU A 6 -3.72 -0.94 -4.26
CA GLU A 6 -2.83 -2.10 -4.23
C GLU A 6 -1.58 -1.78 -3.40
N VAL A 7 -1.15 -2.74 -2.60
CA VAL A 7 0.14 -2.69 -1.90
C VAL A 7 0.93 -3.94 -2.25
N ARG A 8 2.13 -3.71 -2.79
CA ARG A 8 3.12 -4.75 -3.02
C ARG A 8 4.30 -4.56 -2.09
N ARG A 9 4.54 -5.53 -1.21
CA ARG A 9 5.73 -5.60 -0.37
C ARG A 9 6.70 -6.63 -0.94
N THR A 10 7.92 -6.21 -1.20
CA THR A 10 9.04 -7.05 -1.66
C THR A 10 10.24 -6.90 -0.72
N GLY A 11 11.16 -7.87 -0.72
CA GLY A 11 12.30 -7.87 0.21
C GLY A 11 12.02 -8.63 1.52
N GLY A 12 12.96 -8.56 2.46
CA GLY A 12 13.00 -9.44 3.63
C GLY A 12 13.61 -10.81 3.30
N PHE A 13 14.34 -11.37 4.26
CA PHE A 13 15.28 -12.51 4.13
C PHE A 13 14.71 -13.82 3.53
N ILE A 14 13.41 -13.88 3.19
CA ILE A 14 12.70 -15.09 2.69
C ILE A 14 12.09 -14.87 1.28
N GLY A 15 12.19 -13.65 0.71
CA GLY A 15 12.13 -13.45 -0.74
C GLY A 15 10.78 -13.61 -1.46
N ARG A 16 9.65 -13.86 -0.78
CA ARG A 16 8.35 -13.93 -1.46
C ARG A 16 7.66 -12.56 -1.50
N PRO A 17 7.47 -11.97 -2.70
CA PRO A 17 6.68 -10.75 -2.81
C PRO A 17 5.24 -11.04 -2.39
N VAL A 18 4.65 -10.13 -1.62
CA VAL A 18 3.24 -10.17 -1.25
C VAL A 18 2.58 -8.98 -1.90
N THR A 19 1.59 -9.25 -2.75
CA THR A 19 0.74 -8.22 -3.36
C THR A 19 -0.68 -8.44 -2.86
N ARG A 20 -1.27 -7.39 -2.30
CA ARG A 20 -2.67 -7.38 -1.88
C ARG A 20 -3.35 -6.11 -2.37
N GLN A 21 -4.64 -6.19 -2.60
CA GLN A 21 -5.46 -5.03 -2.97
C GLN A 21 -6.74 -4.98 -2.16
N VAL A 22 -7.24 -3.76 -1.96
CA VAL A 22 -8.55 -3.46 -1.37
C VAL A 22 -9.33 -2.62 -2.38
N SER A 23 -10.56 -3.03 -2.67
CA SER A 23 -11.48 -2.22 -3.48
C SER A 23 -12.11 -1.15 -2.60
N LEU A 24 -12.16 0.07 -3.11
CA LEU A 24 -12.84 1.20 -2.47
C LEU A 24 -14.31 1.32 -2.91
N ASP A 25 -14.74 0.43 -3.81
CA ASP A 25 -16.11 0.36 -4.28
C ASP A 25 -17.04 -0.23 -3.20
N PRO A 26 -18.14 0.46 -2.85
CA PRO A 26 -19.05 0.02 -1.79
C PRO A 26 -19.85 -1.23 -2.15
N SER A 27 -19.80 -1.72 -3.40
CA SER A 27 -20.40 -3.00 -3.78
C SER A 27 -19.45 -4.20 -3.61
N ALA A 28 -18.16 -3.94 -3.34
CA ALA A 28 -17.21 -4.98 -3.02
C ALA A 28 -17.42 -5.52 -1.59
N ALA A 29 -17.20 -6.81 -1.39
CA ALA A 29 -17.39 -7.48 -0.10
C ALA A 29 -16.23 -7.21 0.89
N TYR A 30 -15.96 -5.94 1.16
CA TYR A 30 -15.02 -5.49 2.20
C TYR A 30 -15.78 -4.93 3.39
N ASP A 31 -15.10 -4.88 4.53
CA ASP A 31 -15.60 -4.25 5.74
C ASP A 31 -15.64 -2.72 5.57
N ASP A 32 -16.80 -2.10 5.83
CA ASP A 32 -17.03 -0.66 5.62
C ASP A 32 -16.04 0.22 6.42
N ASP A 33 -15.69 -0.18 7.66
CA ASP A 33 -14.72 0.56 8.48
C ASP A 33 -13.32 0.51 7.85
N VAL A 34 -12.92 -0.64 7.29
CA VAL A 34 -11.64 -0.79 6.57
C VAL A 34 -11.62 0.08 5.31
N VAL A 35 -12.70 0.06 4.51
CA VAL A 35 -12.80 0.86 3.29
C VAL A 35 -12.76 2.35 3.60
N ALA A 36 -13.47 2.81 4.62
CA ALA A 36 -13.47 4.20 5.06
C ALA A 36 -12.09 4.65 5.55
N GLU A 37 -11.38 3.81 6.31
CA GLU A 37 -10.03 4.14 6.78
C GLU A 37 -9.03 4.20 5.62
N VAL A 38 -9.08 3.25 4.67
CA VAL A 38 -8.23 3.27 3.48
C VAL A 38 -8.52 4.51 2.63
N GLN A 39 -9.79 4.89 2.41
CA GLN A 39 -10.14 6.13 1.71
C GLN A 39 -9.56 7.36 2.41
N SER A 40 -9.77 7.48 3.72
CA SER A 40 -9.26 8.60 4.52
C SER A 40 -7.73 8.73 4.44
N LEU A 41 -7.01 7.60 4.44
CA LEU A 41 -5.56 7.57 4.28
C LEU A 41 -5.15 8.01 2.87
N VAL A 42 -5.80 7.49 1.83
CA VAL A 42 -5.52 7.84 0.43
C VAL A 42 -5.75 9.33 0.17
N GLU A 43 -6.80 9.93 0.74
CA GLU A 43 -7.08 11.37 0.59
C GLU A 43 -6.03 12.26 1.27
N ARG A 44 -5.43 11.78 2.37
CA ARG A 44 -4.38 12.50 3.11
C ARG A 44 -2.99 12.29 2.53
N LEU A 45 -2.76 11.17 1.86
CA LEU A 45 -1.47 10.79 1.30
C LEU A 45 -1.27 11.39 -0.08
N SER A 46 -0.06 11.89 -0.32
CA SER A 46 0.38 12.24 -1.67
C SER A 46 1.18 11.07 -2.24
N PHE A 47 0.74 10.53 -3.38
CA PHE A 47 1.44 9.45 -4.11
C PHE A 47 2.45 10.02 -5.12
N ASP A 48 3.05 11.17 -4.79
CA ASP A 48 4.10 11.77 -5.60
C ASP A 48 5.35 10.87 -5.59
N PRO A 49 6.05 10.69 -6.71
CA PRO A 49 7.24 9.86 -6.77
C PRO A 49 8.33 10.35 -5.80
N ILE A 50 8.56 9.56 -4.74
CA ILE A 50 9.63 9.83 -3.78
C ILE A 50 10.98 9.45 -4.42
N PRO A 51 12.05 10.25 -4.22
CA PRO A 51 13.39 9.86 -4.64
C PRO A 51 13.77 8.50 -4.04
N PRO A 52 14.39 7.60 -4.84
CA PRO A 52 14.77 6.29 -4.35
C PRO A 52 15.73 6.44 -3.16
N GLY A 53 15.27 6.02 -1.98
CA GLY A 53 16.10 5.97 -0.77
C GLY A 53 17.25 4.97 -0.93
N ARG A 54 18.25 5.03 -0.04
CA ARG A 54 19.32 4.02 -0.01
C ARG A 54 18.69 2.65 0.21
N ARG A 55 18.80 1.78 -0.81
CA ARG A 55 18.38 0.39 -0.71
C ARG A 55 19.39 -0.36 0.14
N HIS A 56 18.96 -0.90 1.27
CA HIS A 56 19.73 -1.90 2.01
C HIS A 56 19.25 -3.30 1.58
N PRO A 57 20.17 -4.28 1.47
CA PRO A 57 19.85 -5.61 0.95
C PRO A 57 18.81 -6.37 1.80
N ASP A 58 18.70 -6.06 3.09
CA ASP A 58 17.77 -6.72 4.01
C ASP A 58 16.46 -5.95 4.27
N MET A 59 16.23 -4.81 3.60
CA MET A 59 15.04 -4.00 3.83
C MET A 59 13.86 -4.41 2.94
N PHE A 60 12.65 -4.28 3.50
CA PHE A 60 11.43 -4.32 2.70
C PHE A 60 11.31 -3.07 1.82
N THR A 61 10.78 -3.26 0.62
CA THR A 61 10.36 -2.23 -0.32
C THR A 61 8.86 -2.35 -0.51
N TYR A 62 8.18 -1.22 -0.52
CA TYR A 62 6.74 -1.12 -0.70
C TYR A 62 6.43 -0.37 -1.99
N ALA A 63 5.51 -0.88 -2.78
CA ALA A 63 4.89 -0.15 -3.87
C ALA A 63 3.40 0.00 -3.56
N PHE A 64 2.92 1.24 -3.59
CA PHE A 64 1.53 1.61 -3.40
C PHE A 64 0.98 2.07 -4.75
N SER A 65 -0.05 1.41 -5.24
CA SER A 65 -0.73 1.77 -6.49
C SER A 65 -2.15 2.23 -6.18
N VAL A 66 -2.49 3.44 -6.61
CA VAL A 66 -3.82 4.04 -6.44
C VAL A 66 -4.25 4.62 -7.78
N GLY A 67 -5.03 3.85 -8.53
CA GLY A 67 -5.41 4.21 -9.90
C GLY A 67 -4.19 4.27 -10.81
N GLU A 68 -3.95 5.42 -11.43
CA GLU A 68 -2.79 5.63 -12.32
C GLU A 68 -1.51 6.02 -11.56
N HIS A 69 -1.60 6.30 -10.26
CA HIS A 69 -0.45 6.69 -9.46
C HIS A 69 0.20 5.48 -8.81
N THR A 70 1.51 5.33 -8.99
CA THR A 70 2.32 4.33 -8.29
C THR A 70 3.48 5.00 -7.57
N MET A 71 3.56 4.80 -6.27
CA MET A 71 4.64 5.28 -5.43
C MET A 71 5.43 4.09 -4.88
N VAL A 72 6.76 4.15 -5.01
CA VAL A 72 7.66 3.11 -4.49
C VAL A 72 8.58 3.72 -3.44
N CYS A 73 8.65 3.09 -2.28
CA CYS A 73 9.47 3.55 -1.18
C CYS A 73 10.06 2.38 -0.38
N ALA A 74 11.21 2.61 0.23
CA ALA A 74 11.79 1.65 1.18
C ALA A 74 11.10 1.74 2.55
N GLU A 75 11.19 0.68 3.35
CA GLU A 75 10.57 0.62 4.69
C GLU A 75 10.88 1.84 5.57
N HIS A 76 12.13 2.33 5.55
CA HIS A 76 12.55 3.52 6.32
C HIS A 76 11.95 4.85 5.84
N GLN A 77 11.34 4.87 4.65
CA GLN A 77 10.68 6.04 4.08
C GLN A 77 9.16 6.02 4.32
N LEU A 78 8.62 4.95 4.91
CA LEU A 78 7.21 4.88 5.28
C LEU A 78 6.90 5.91 6.36
N THR A 79 6.01 6.83 6.04
CA THR A 79 5.34 7.64 7.06
C THR A 79 4.39 6.78 7.87
N SER A 80 3.94 7.26 9.04
CA SER A 80 2.97 6.53 9.86
C SER A 80 1.68 6.20 9.09
N ASP A 81 1.21 7.11 8.24
CA ASP A 81 0.03 6.88 7.40
C ASP A 81 0.29 5.81 6.32
N LEU A 82 1.48 5.79 5.69
CA LEU A 82 1.84 4.77 4.70
C LEU A 82 2.02 3.39 5.33
N GLN A 83 2.62 3.35 6.53
CA GLN A 83 2.74 2.12 7.30
C GLN A 83 1.36 1.57 7.64
N ARG A 84 0.43 2.44 8.07
CA ARG A 84 -0.95 2.05 8.39
C ARG A 84 -1.68 1.54 7.15
N LEU A 85 -1.57 2.24 6.01
CA LEU A 85 -2.14 1.82 4.74
C LEU A 85 -1.61 0.45 4.31
N ALA A 86 -0.30 0.23 4.40
CA ALA A 86 0.31 -1.04 4.07
C ALA A 86 -0.21 -2.17 4.96
N THR A 87 -0.31 -1.94 6.27
CA THR A 87 -0.86 -2.92 7.21
C THR A 87 -2.30 -3.29 6.86
N LEU A 88 -3.18 -2.30 6.69
CA LEU A 88 -4.59 -2.53 6.34
C LEU A 88 -4.75 -3.35 5.06
N VAL A 89 -4.06 -2.93 3.98
CA VAL A 89 -4.18 -3.62 2.68
C VAL A 89 -3.54 -5.02 2.72
N LEU A 90 -2.43 -5.21 3.43
CA LEU A 90 -1.79 -6.53 3.52
C LEU A 90 -2.55 -7.52 4.41
N GLU A 91 -3.25 -7.05 5.44
CA GLU A 91 -4.00 -7.91 6.37
C GLU A 91 -5.44 -8.18 5.88
N HIS A 92 -6.10 -7.19 5.29
CA HIS A 92 -7.51 -7.29 4.89
C HIS A 92 -7.73 -7.38 3.39
N GLY A 93 -6.70 -7.11 2.58
CA GLY A 93 -6.80 -7.18 1.12
C GLY A 93 -6.79 -8.61 0.59
N VAL A 94 -7.34 -8.77 -0.60
CA VAL A 94 -7.26 -10.02 -1.37
C VAL A 94 -5.97 -10.07 -2.18
N GLU A 95 -5.52 -11.27 -2.57
CA GLU A 95 -4.41 -11.39 -3.52
C GLU A 95 -4.77 -10.68 -4.81
N ALA A 96 -3.88 -9.78 -5.25
CA ALA A 96 -4.06 -9.02 -6.48
C ALA A 96 -3.75 -9.85 -7.72
#